data_AF-A0A2D7ITG0-F1
#
_entry.id   AF-A0A2D7ITG0-F1
#
_cell.length_a   1.000
_cell.length_b   1.000
_cell.length_c   1.000
_cell.angle_alpha   90.00
_cell.angle_beta   90.00
_cell.angle_gamma   90.00
#
_symmetry.space_group_name_H-M   'P 1'
#
loop_
_entity.id
_entity.type
_entity.pdbx_description
1 polymer ?
#
loop_
_entity_poly.entity_id
_entity_poly.type
_entity_poly.pdbx_seq_one_letter_code
_entity_poly.pdbx_strand_id
1 'polypeptide(L)'
;MFRPSLLAFGAICALGTSTPALAQMPSPMVAKGTQLTYEVQEAGSVSGELAMTAVGQRGPWTIYLGDPGGHEYYYAEALYGVFSSDCLHSVTPSDERIAEADAQLSALGFGDRVFFTLEGTDDEITVSEVYRSPTAGIDGQGAPVRRITVSTPQAFEEIPRLVDIRTGYVLSTDWGRGYMDTLIAMTPVAEDLPELSDYELYRACPPIFREPVEPPAPPRREAPPPEPEVEVDYGAPITVN
;
A
#
# COMPACT_ATOMS: atom_id res chain seq x y z
N MET A 1 -21.04 26.67 71.11
CA MET A 1 -22.07 25.62 71.09
C MET A 1 -22.65 25.52 69.68
N PHE A 2 -22.76 24.30 69.16
CA PHE A 2 -23.49 23.82 67.98
C PHE A 2 -23.05 24.19 66.54
N ARG A 3 -22.52 23.15 65.86
CA ARG A 3 -22.76 22.84 64.43
C ARG A 3 -24.20 22.33 64.23
N PRO A 4 -24.81 22.48 63.04
CA PRO A 4 -24.81 21.43 61.99
C PRO A 4 -24.52 22.02 60.59
N SER A 5 -23.83 21.39 59.62
CA SER A 5 -23.94 20.05 58.97
C SER A 5 -25.07 19.91 57.94
N LEU A 6 -24.71 19.32 56.78
CA LEU A 6 -25.51 18.72 55.67
C LEU A 6 -25.89 19.68 54.53
N LEU A 7 -25.86 19.33 53.23
CA LEU A 7 -25.31 18.25 52.39
C LEU A 7 -25.76 18.62 50.95
N ALA A 8 -24.91 18.43 49.94
CA ALA A 8 -25.25 17.97 48.57
C ALA A 8 -24.00 18.17 47.69
N PHE A 9 -23.12 17.18 47.53
CA PHE A 9 -23.17 16.19 46.44
C PHE A 9 -23.61 16.77 45.09
N GLY A 10 -22.63 17.20 44.31
CA GLY A 10 -22.69 17.27 42.85
C GLY A 10 -21.38 16.71 42.33
N ALA A 11 -21.41 15.42 41.96
CA ALA A 11 -20.28 14.73 41.36
C ALA A 11 -19.85 15.48 40.08
N ILE A 12 -18.62 16.01 40.06
CA ILE A 12 -17.97 16.35 38.81
C ILE A 12 -17.58 15.01 38.19
N CYS A 13 -18.42 14.51 37.29
CA CYS A 13 -17.99 13.52 36.32
C CYS A 13 -16.77 14.09 35.62
N ALA A 14 -15.59 13.59 35.98
CA ALA A 14 -14.42 13.69 35.15
C ALA A 14 -14.78 12.95 33.85
N LEU A 15 -15.24 13.73 32.87
CA LEU A 15 -15.33 13.31 31.48
C LEU A 15 -13.94 12.79 31.12
N GLY A 16 -13.83 11.46 31.07
CA GLY A 16 -12.71 10.81 30.45
C GLY A 16 -12.54 11.45 29.08
N THR A 17 -11.37 12.02 28.85
CA THR A 17 -10.87 12.27 27.51
C THR A 17 -10.77 10.90 26.84
N SER A 18 -11.90 10.43 26.31
CA SER A 18 -11.85 9.52 25.19
C SER A 18 -11.18 10.33 24.10
N THR A 19 -9.87 10.11 23.96
CA THR A 19 -9.25 10.23 22.65
C THR A 19 -10.26 9.61 21.69
N PRO A 20 -10.81 10.37 20.72
CA PRO A 20 -11.50 9.71 19.64
C PRO A 20 -10.51 8.66 19.17
N ALA A 21 -10.97 7.41 19.07
CA ALA A 21 -10.21 6.39 18.39
C ALA A 21 -9.59 7.08 17.17
N LEU A 22 -8.27 6.97 17.02
CA LEU A 22 -7.64 7.03 15.71
C LEU A 22 -8.32 5.91 14.92
N ALA A 23 -9.55 6.19 14.49
CA ALA A 23 -10.29 5.43 13.53
C ALA A 23 -9.37 5.55 12.33
N GLN A 24 -8.65 4.46 12.11
CA GLN A 24 -7.87 4.11 10.94
C GLN A 24 -8.44 4.87 9.75
N MET A 25 -7.95 6.10 9.53
CA MET A 25 -8.24 6.75 8.27
C MET A 25 -7.57 5.83 7.26
N PRO A 26 -8.27 5.37 6.21
CA PRO A 26 -7.60 4.60 5.19
C PRO A 26 -6.38 5.41 4.77
N SER A 27 -5.19 4.80 4.86
CA SER A 27 -3.97 5.43 4.36
C SER A 27 -4.31 5.94 2.95
N PRO A 28 -3.98 7.20 2.61
CA PRO A 28 -4.22 7.71 1.27
C PRO A 28 -3.41 6.83 0.31
N MET A 29 -4.05 5.86 -0.33
CA MET A 29 -3.42 4.89 -1.21
C MET A 29 -3.59 5.30 -2.66
N VAL A 30 -2.62 4.95 -3.50
CA VAL A 30 -2.68 5.22 -4.93
C VAL A 30 -3.83 4.40 -5.54
N ALA A 31 -4.73 5.07 -6.24
CA ALA A 31 -5.88 4.41 -6.85
C ALA A 31 -5.42 3.40 -7.90
N LYS A 32 -6.12 2.26 -7.97
CA LYS A 32 -5.89 1.25 -9.03
C LYS A 32 -5.96 1.90 -10.41
N GLY A 33 -5.10 1.46 -11.31
CA GLY A 33 -4.95 1.99 -12.65
C GLY A 33 -4.18 3.30 -12.70
N THR A 34 -3.79 3.90 -11.58
CA THR A 34 -2.90 5.08 -11.66
C THR A 34 -1.55 4.66 -12.23
N GLN A 35 -1.12 5.32 -13.29
CA GLN A 35 0.23 5.21 -13.84
C GLN A 35 1.12 6.28 -13.20
N LEU A 36 2.28 5.85 -12.73
CA LEU A 36 3.33 6.67 -12.14
C LEU A 36 4.53 6.60 -13.08
N THR A 37 5.00 7.75 -13.55
CA THR A 37 6.20 7.85 -14.38
C THR A 37 7.31 8.48 -13.57
N TYR A 38 8.43 7.78 -13.49
CA TYR A 38 9.63 8.19 -12.81
C TYR A 38 10.72 8.52 -13.83
N GLU A 39 11.38 9.65 -13.65
CA GLU A 39 12.71 9.86 -14.22
C GLU A 39 13.72 9.11 -13.35
N VAL A 40 14.50 8.23 -13.97
CA VAL A 40 15.54 7.43 -13.31
C VAL A 40 16.89 7.95 -13.77
N GLN A 41 17.62 8.54 -12.86
CA GLN A 41 18.99 8.97 -13.08
C GLN A 41 19.95 7.86 -12.63
N GLU A 42 20.84 7.44 -13.53
CA GLU A 42 21.92 6.50 -13.21
C GLU A 42 23.28 7.20 -13.20
N ALA A 43 24.19 6.70 -12.37
CA ALA A 43 25.54 7.23 -12.25
C ALA A 43 26.30 7.19 -13.59
N GLY A 44 26.54 8.37 -14.18
CA GLY A 44 27.32 8.50 -15.41
C GLY A 44 26.58 8.08 -16.70
N SER A 45 25.26 7.93 -16.64
CA SER A 45 24.40 7.63 -17.80
C SER A 45 23.47 8.80 -18.14
N VAL A 46 22.72 8.66 -19.23
CA VAL A 46 21.59 9.54 -19.55
C VAL A 46 20.39 9.08 -18.71
N SER A 47 19.62 10.03 -18.17
CA SER A 47 18.39 9.70 -17.45
C SER A 47 17.44 8.87 -18.33
N GLY A 48 16.84 7.83 -17.74
CA GLY A 48 15.78 7.03 -18.34
C GLY A 48 14.41 7.39 -17.76
N GLU A 49 13.37 6.79 -18.32
CA GLU A 49 12.02 6.84 -17.77
C GLU A 49 11.54 5.44 -17.40
N LEU A 50 10.87 5.34 -16.27
CA LEU A 50 10.26 4.12 -15.75
C LEU A 50 8.78 4.39 -15.47
N ALA A 51 7.90 3.69 -16.18
CA ALA A 51 6.47 3.74 -15.93
C ALA A 51 6.04 2.52 -15.11
N MET A 52 5.31 2.78 -14.03
CA MET A 52 4.69 1.78 -13.17
C MET A 52 3.19 2.02 -13.10
N THR A 53 2.38 0.97 -13.07
CA THR A 53 0.93 1.07 -12.93
C THR A 53 0.51 0.43 -11.61
N ALA A 54 -0.27 1.14 -10.79
CA ALA A 54 -0.87 0.57 -9.59
C ALA A 54 -1.92 -0.48 -9.97
N VAL A 55 -1.64 -1.75 -9.73
CA VAL A 55 -2.50 -2.88 -10.14
C VAL A 55 -3.39 -3.41 -9.03
N GLY A 56 -3.07 -3.08 -7.77
CA GLY A 56 -3.85 -3.52 -6.63
C GLY A 56 -3.27 -3.04 -5.30
N GLN A 57 -3.92 -3.47 -4.23
CA GLN A 57 -3.52 -3.16 -2.86
C GLN A 57 -3.69 -4.40 -1.99
N ARG A 58 -2.84 -4.55 -0.97
CA ARG A 58 -2.98 -5.57 0.07
C ARG A 58 -2.64 -4.97 1.43
N GLY A 59 -3.65 -4.74 2.27
CA GLY A 59 -3.44 -4.03 3.53
C GLY A 59 -2.85 -2.63 3.25
N PRO A 60 -1.71 -2.26 3.85
CA PRO A 60 -1.05 -0.97 3.61
C PRO A 60 -0.15 -0.95 2.36
N TRP A 61 -0.02 -2.06 1.65
CA TRP A 61 0.83 -2.14 0.44
C TRP A 61 0.07 -1.67 -0.80
N THR A 62 0.69 -0.79 -1.57
CA THR A 62 0.33 -0.62 -3.00
C THR A 62 1.20 -1.57 -3.82
N ILE A 63 0.58 -2.26 -4.78
CA ILE A 63 1.27 -3.16 -5.70
C ILE A 63 1.29 -2.49 -7.08
N TYR A 64 2.49 -2.39 -7.64
CA TYR A 64 2.78 -1.78 -8.92
C TYR A 64 3.29 -2.84 -9.90
N LEU A 65 2.92 -2.68 -11.16
CA LEU A 65 3.46 -3.40 -12.31
C LEU A 65 4.27 -2.42 -13.15
N GLY A 66 5.55 -2.70 -13.35
CA GLY A 66 6.40 -2.01 -14.32
C GLY A 66 6.73 -2.93 -15.50
N ASP A 67 7.04 -2.32 -16.66
CA ASP A 67 7.47 -3.03 -17.86
C ASP A 67 8.69 -2.38 -18.55
N PRO A 68 9.86 -2.32 -17.88
CA PRO A 68 11.09 -1.76 -18.41
C PRO A 68 11.64 -2.71 -19.48
N GLY A 69 11.57 -2.28 -20.74
CA GLY A 69 12.15 -3.03 -21.86
C GLY A 69 11.41 -4.31 -22.23
N GLY A 70 10.11 -4.44 -21.90
CA GLY A 70 9.30 -5.61 -22.23
C GLY A 70 9.41 -6.77 -21.22
N HIS A 71 9.94 -6.48 -20.03
CA HIS A 71 10.04 -7.41 -18.92
C HIS A 71 9.15 -6.95 -17.76
N GLU A 72 8.00 -7.58 -17.61
CA GLU A 72 7.10 -7.33 -16.47
C GLU A 72 7.81 -7.60 -15.14
N TYR A 73 7.79 -6.61 -14.24
CA TYR A 73 8.20 -6.79 -12.85
C TYR A 73 7.15 -6.20 -11.90
N TYR A 74 7.00 -6.80 -10.73
CA TYR A 74 6.13 -6.32 -9.68
C TYR A 74 6.95 -5.67 -8.58
N TYR A 75 6.42 -4.59 -8.04
CA TYR A 75 7.01 -3.87 -6.92
C TYR A 75 5.90 -3.48 -5.95
N ALA A 76 6.14 -3.62 -4.65
CA ALA A 76 5.21 -3.21 -3.63
C ALA A 76 5.84 -2.14 -2.74
N GLU A 77 5.06 -1.14 -2.36
CA GLU A 77 5.53 -0.05 -1.49
C GLU A 77 4.44 0.39 -0.52
N ALA A 78 4.84 0.64 0.73
CA ALA A 78 4.03 1.31 1.74
C ALA A 78 4.19 2.83 1.66
N LEU A 79 3.40 3.59 2.42
CA LEU A 79 3.61 5.04 2.51
C LEU A 79 5.02 5.36 3.04
N TYR A 80 5.52 6.55 2.70
CA TYR A 80 6.86 7.02 3.02
C TYR A 80 8.01 6.19 2.40
N GLY A 81 7.68 5.11 1.67
CA GLY A 81 8.61 4.18 1.02
C GLY A 81 9.51 3.41 1.98
N VAL A 82 9.28 3.52 3.30
CA VAL A 82 10.14 2.90 4.33
C VAL A 82 10.19 1.41 4.14
N PHE A 83 9.04 0.83 3.80
CA PHE A 83 8.92 -0.56 3.42
C PHE A 83 8.60 -0.65 1.94
N SER A 84 9.44 -1.39 1.24
CA SER A 84 9.29 -1.72 -0.16
C SER A 84 9.68 -3.18 -0.38
N SER A 85 9.17 -3.77 -1.46
CA SER A 85 9.49 -5.13 -1.86
C SER A 85 9.58 -5.19 -3.37
N ASP A 86 10.63 -5.82 -3.88
CA ASP A 86 10.75 -6.21 -5.29
C ASP A 86 9.91 -7.44 -5.63
N CYS A 87 9.09 -7.92 -4.68
CA CYS A 87 8.22 -9.08 -4.82
C CYS A 87 8.98 -10.40 -5.08
N LEU A 88 10.31 -10.43 -4.93
CA LEU A 88 11.17 -11.60 -5.13
C LEU A 88 11.69 -12.21 -3.82
N HIS A 89 11.75 -11.43 -2.72
CA HIS A 89 12.38 -11.82 -1.46
C HIS A 89 11.40 -11.95 -0.30
N SER A 90 11.61 -12.95 0.57
CA SER A 90 10.54 -13.58 1.36
C SER A 90 10.28 -13.04 2.77
N VAL A 91 10.73 -11.83 3.10
CA VAL A 91 10.44 -11.24 4.42
C VAL A 91 10.00 -9.80 4.23
N THR A 92 8.82 -9.48 4.74
CA THR A 92 8.27 -8.14 4.77
C THR A 92 7.64 -7.89 6.15
N PRO A 93 7.62 -6.65 6.66
CA PRO A 93 6.99 -6.34 7.93
C PRO A 93 5.48 -6.65 7.91
N SER A 94 4.90 -6.83 9.10
CA SER A 94 3.46 -7.03 9.24
C SER A 94 2.70 -5.74 8.93
N ASP A 95 1.49 -5.86 8.38
CA ASP A 95 0.51 -4.77 8.18
C ASP A 95 0.35 -3.89 9.43
N GLU A 96 0.30 -4.48 10.63
CA GLU A 96 0.20 -3.71 11.87
C GLU A 96 1.44 -2.86 12.12
N ARG A 97 2.63 -3.40 11.82
CA ARG A 97 3.89 -2.68 11.96
C ARG A 97 4.01 -1.54 10.96
N ILE A 98 3.56 -1.77 9.72
CA ILE A 98 3.52 -0.73 8.69
C ILE A 98 2.55 0.37 9.09
N ALA A 99 1.34 0.03 9.53
CA ALA A 99 0.36 1.01 9.98
C ALA A 99 0.84 1.82 11.19
N GLU A 100 1.56 1.19 12.13
CA GLU A 100 2.20 1.87 13.25
C GLU A 100 3.26 2.87 12.77
N ALA A 101 4.13 2.45 11.85
CA ALA A 101 5.15 3.32 11.29
C ALA A 101 4.55 4.48 10.51
N ASP A 102 3.56 4.23 9.65
CA ASP A 102 2.86 5.27 8.88
C ASP A 102 2.22 6.32 9.81
N ALA A 103 1.60 5.86 10.90
CA ALA A 103 1.03 6.75 11.90
C ALA A 103 2.10 7.61 12.58
N GLN A 104 3.23 7.02 12.97
CA GLN A 104 4.36 7.75 13.57
C GLN A 104 4.95 8.76 12.58
N LEU A 105 5.25 8.34 11.35
CA LEU A 105 5.79 9.17 10.27
C LEU A 105 4.86 10.33 9.90
N SER A 106 3.54 10.08 9.88
CA SER A 106 2.55 11.14 9.64
C SER A 106 2.62 12.27 10.66
N ALA A 107 3.00 11.96 11.91
CA ALA A 107 3.07 12.91 13.01
C ALA A 107 4.42 13.65 13.13
N LEU A 108 5.46 13.21 12.41
CA LEU A 108 6.80 13.82 12.52
C LEU A 108 6.84 15.23 11.92
N GLY A 109 7.31 16.18 12.72
CA GLY A 109 7.69 17.53 12.34
C GLY A 109 9.17 17.64 11.99
N PHE A 110 9.60 18.86 11.63
CA PHE A 110 11.00 19.16 11.31
C PHE A 110 11.91 18.91 12.52
N GLY A 111 13.01 18.18 12.30
CA GLY A 111 13.99 17.83 13.33
C GLY A 111 13.58 16.64 14.21
N ASP A 112 12.39 16.09 14.02
CA ASP A 112 11.97 14.87 14.70
C ASP A 112 12.70 13.65 14.14
N ARG A 113 12.82 12.63 15.00
CA ARG A 113 13.42 11.35 14.67
C ARG A 113 12.61 10.22 15.26
N VAL A 114 12.63 9.07 14.60
CA VAL A 114 11.97 7.85 15.05
C VAL A 114 12.85 6.65 14.71
N PHE A 115 12.82 5.63 15.56
CA PHE A 115 13.60 4.41 15.38
C PHE A 115 12.66 3.24 15.10
N PHE A 116 12.98 2.45 14.08
CA PHE A 116 12.25 1.25 13.72
C PHE A 116 13.20 0.07 13.63
N THR A 117 12.91 -1.01 14.34
CA THR A 117 13.58 -2.28 14.06
C THR A 117 12.91 -2.98 12.88
N LEU A 118 13.67 -3.25 11.82
CA LEU A 118 13.31 -4.08 10.67
C LEU A 118 14.22 -5.30 10.59
N GLU A 119 13.63 -6.49 10.64
CA GLU A 119 14.38 -7.75 10.46
C GLU A 119 15.60 -7.93 11.39
N GLY A 120 15.56 -7.29 12.57
CA GLY A 120 16.67 -7.30 13.53
C GLY A 120 17.72 -6.19 13.32
N THR A 121 17.47 -5.30 12.36
CA THR A 121 18.25 -4.10 12.05
C THR A 121 17.51 -2.88 12.59
N ASP A 122 18.17 -2.07 13.41
CA ASP A 122 17.59 -0.82 13.93
C ASP A 122 17.81 0.32 12.93
N ASP A 123 16.79 0.65 12.16
CA ASP A 123 16.78 1.81 11.27
C ASP A 123 16.34 3.08 12.01
N GLU A 124 16.94 4.21 11.65
CA GLU A 124 16.57 5.53 12.12
C GLU A 124 15.96 6.33 10.97
N ILE A 125 14.83 6.99 11.22
CA ILE A 125 14.22 7.91 10.27
C ILE A 125 14.23 9.31 10.86
N THR A 126 14.80 10.25 10.12
CA THR A 126 14.86 11.67 10.52
C THR A 126 14.14 12.55 9.51
N VAL A 127 13.47 13.59 10.00
CA VAL A 127 12.90 14.64 9.14
C VAL A 127 13.86 15.81 9.08
N SER A 128 14.58 15.92 7.97
CA SER A 128 15.67 16.90 7.80
C SER A 128 15.22 18.24 7.22
N GLU A 129 14.08 18.28 6.51
CA GLU A 129 13.60 19.50 5.87
C GLU A 129 12.09 19.46 5.60
N VAL A 130 11.42 20.61 5.70
CA VAL A 130 10.00 20.77 5.32
C VAL A 130 9.90 22.02 4.46
N TYR A 131 9.44 21.88 3.22
CA TYR A 131 9.36 22.99 2.28
C TYR A 131 8.29 22.77 1.20
N ARG A 132 7.98 23.79 0.41
CA ARG A 132 7.16 23.63 -0.79
C ARG A 132 8.09 23.41 -1.96
N SER A 133 7.99 22.25 -2.61
CA SER A 133 8.72 22.03 -3.84
C SER A 133 7.90 22.59 -5.01
N PRO A 134 8.49 23.44 -5.88
CA PRO A 134 7.80 23.94 -7.05
C PRO A 134 7.64 22.86 -8.13
N THR A 135 8.48 21.83 -8.10
CA THR A 135 8.53 20.75 -9.10
C THR A 135 8.00 19.42 -8.57
N ALA A 136 8.10 19.17 -7.27
CA ALA A 136 7.59 17.93 -6.68
C ALA A 136 6.11 18.10 -6.34
N GLY A 137 5.27 17.33 -7.02
CA GLY A 137 3.82 17.30 -6.84
C GLY A 137 3.17 16.45 -7.93
N ILE A 138 2.01 15.88 -7.60
CA ILE A 138 1.14 15.24 -8.59
C ILE A 138 0.68 16.33 -9.57
N ASP A 139 0.82 16.08 -10.88
CA ASP A 139 0.44 17.00 -11.97
C ASP A 139 1.28 18.30 -12.11
N GLY A 140 2.52 18.32 -11.58
CA GLY A 140 3.40 19.49 -11.67
C GLY A 140 2.91 20.72 -10.88
N GLN A 141 1.87 20.55 -10.06
CA GLN A 141 1.41 21.56 -9.11
C GLN A 141 2.23 21.40 -7.84
N GLY A 142 3.19 22.30 -7.61
CA GLY A 142 4.09 22.20 -6.46
C GLY A 142 3.38 21.88 -5.14
N ALA A 143 3.80 20.81 -4.48
CA ALA A 143 3.19 20.29 -3.26
C ALA A 143 3.98 20.68 -2.01
N PRO A 144 3.33 20.76 -0.83
CA PRO A 144 4.05 20.77 0.43
C PRO A 144 4.73 19.40 0.62
N VAL A 145 6.05 19.41 0.71
CA VAL A 145 6.88 18.21 0.80
C VAL A 145 7.78 18.25 2.03
N ARG A 146 8.16 17.07 2.51
CA ARG A 146 9.18 16.91 3.53
C ARG A 146 10.27 15.99 3.03
N ARG A 147 11.51 16.30 3.40
CA ARG A 147 12.63 15.38 3.25
C ARG A 147 12.69 14.51 4.49
N ILE A 148 12.57 13.21 4.30
CA ILE A 148 12.92 12.21 5.30
C ILE A 148 14.23 11.55 4.89
N THR A 149 15.06 11.18 5.85
CA THR A 149 16.25 10.37 5.61
C THR A 149 16.08 9.08 6.37
N VAL A 150 16.11 7.96 5.65
CA VAL A 150 16.18 6.63 6.25
C VAL A 150 17.65 6.27 6.38
N SER A 151 18.10 6.06 7.61
CA SER A 151 19.46 5.67 7.94
C SER A 151 19.43 4.24 8.45
N THR A 152 20.25 3.37 7.85
CA THR A 152 20.49 2.01 8.34
C THR A 152 21.89 1.98 8.95
N PRO A 153 22.03 2.21 10.27
CA PRO A 153 23.32 2.41 10.92
C PRO A 153 24.25 1.21 10.79
N GLN A 154 23.72 -0.03 10.75
CA GLN A 154 24.51 -1.24 10.54
C GLN A 154 25.13 -1.28 9.13
N ALA A 155 24.48 -0.67 8.14
CA ALA A 155 24.93 -0.60 6.75
C ALA A 155 25.72 0.69 6.43
N PHE A 156 25.75 1.66 7.35
CA PHE A 156 26.28 3.01 7.13
C PHE A 156 25.70 3.68 5.88
N GLU A 157 24.41 3.43 5.63
CA GLU A 157 23.68 3.93 4.47
C GLU A 157 22.64 4.95 4.91
N GLU A 158 22.54 6.05 4.15
CA GLU A 158 21.51 7.06 4.30
C GLU A 158 20.81 7.23 2.96
N ILE A 159 19.49 7.07 2.95
CA ILE A 159 18.65 7.17 1.76
C ILE A 159 17.68 8.35 1.95
N PRO A 160 18.02 9.54 1.43
CA PRO A 160 17.12 10.69 1.43
C PRO A 160 15.92 10.44 0.52
N ARG A 161 14.74 10.82 1.01
CA ARG A 161 13.49 10.76 0.25
C ARG A 161 12.72 12.04 0.37
N LEU A 162 12.11 12.44 -0.73
CA LEU A 162 11.16 13.55 -0.76
C LEU A 162 9.74 12.99 -0.75
N VAL A 163 8.92 13.42 0.20
CA VAL A 163 7.59 12.86 0.44
C VAL A 163 6.53 13.96 0.45
N ASP A 164 5.37 13.75 -0.19
CA ASP A 164 4.21 14.66 -0.07
C ASP A 164 3.68 14.62 1.37
N ILE A 165 3.56 15.78 2.01
CA ILE A 165 3.15 15.87 3.43
C ILE A 165 1.70 15.39 3.64
N ARG A 166 0.84 15.56 2.65
CA ARG A 166 -0.60 15.26 2.76
C ARG A 166 -0.88 13.78 2.55
N THR A 167 -0.16 13.14 1.63
CA THR A 167 -0.41 11.74 1.26
C THR A 167 0.65 10.77 1.77
N GLY A 168 1.85 11.23 2.11
CA GLY A 168 2.95 10.32 2.44
C GLY A 168 3.55 9.62 1.21
N TYR A 169 3.16 9.99 -0.01
CA TYR A 169 3.76 9.40 -1.22
C TYR A 169 5.19 9.85 -1.42
N VAL A 170 6.05 8.91 -1.79
CA VAL A 170 7.42 9.18 -2.19
C VAL A 170 7.43 9.80 -3.58
N LEU A 171 7.96 11.01 -3.67
CA LEU A 171 8.11 11.77 -4.90
C LEU A 171 9.52 11.65 -5.47
N SER A 172 10.51 11.35 -4.62
CA SER A 172 11.87 11.09 -5.05
C SER A 172 12.62 10.29 -4.00
N THR A 173 13.50 9.42 -4.47
CA THR A 173 14.46 8.67 -3.64
C THR A 173 15.86 8.89 -4.20
N ASP A 174 16.78 9.35 -3.34
CA ASP A 174 18.20 9.39 -3.63
C ASP A 174 18.84 8.12 -3.06
N TRP A 175 19.18 7.20 -3.95
CA TRP A 175 19.85 5.93 -3.61
C TRP A 175 21.36 6.11 -3.39
N GLY A 176 21.84 7.35 -3.47
CA GLY A 176 23.24 7.69 -3.36
C GLY A 176 24.03 7.39 -4.64
N ARG A 177 25.30 7.82 -4.64
CA ARG A 177 26.27 7.59 -5.73
C ARG A 177 25.80 8.06 -7.12
N GLY A 178 24.86 9.00 -7.19
CA GLY A 178 24.31 9.52 -8.43
C GLY A 178 23.13 8.73 -9.00
N TYR A 179 22.57 7.80 -8.22
CA TYR A 179 21.32 7.11 -8.54
C TYR A 179 20.15 7.82 -7.87
N MET A 180 19.17 8.27 -8.67
CA MET A 180 18.01 9.00 -8.15
C MET A 180 16.77 8.67 -8.98
N ASP A 181 15.69 8.35 -8.29
CA ASP A 181 14.37 8.20 -8.89
C ASP A 181 13.54 9.42 -8.54
N THR A 182 12.86 10.02 -9.51
CA THR A 182 11.97 11.17 -9.30
C THR A 182 10.66 10.97 -10.03
N LEU A 183 9.56 10.98 -9.28
CA LEU A 183 8.22 10.95 -9.84
C LEU A 183 7.96 12.24 -10.62
N ILE A 184 7.79 12.14 -11.93
CA ILE A 184 7.55 13.27 -12.84
C ILE A 184 6.10 13.38 -13.31
N ALA A 185 5.35 12.27 -13.28
CA ALA A 185 3.93 12.27 -13.62
C ALA A 185 3.16 11.19 -12.86
N MET A 186 1.93 11.49 -12.49
CA MET A 186 0.98 10.52 -11.93
C MET A 186 -0.36 10.73 -12.66
N THR A 187 -0.76 9.77 -13.48
CA THR A 187 -1.93 9.87 -14.35
C THR A 187 -2.90 8.75 -14.01
N PRO A 188 -4.14 9.03 -13.60
CA PRO A 188 -5.18 8.00 -13.50
C PRO A 188 -5.38 7.36 -14.89
N VAL A 189 -5.08 6.08 -15.06
CA VAL A 189 -5.43 5.36 -16.31
C VAL A 189 -6.90 4.93 -16.23
N ALA A 190 -7.55 4.92 -17.39
CA ALA A 190 -8.96 4.61 -17.55
C ALA A 190 -9.36 3.27 -16.89
N GLU A 191 -10.63 3.22 -16.47
CA GLU A 191 -11.30 2.24 -15.60
C GLU A 191 -11.27 0.76 -16.04
N ASP A 192 -10.63 0.43 -17.17
CA ASP A 192 -10.73 -0.89 -17.83
C ASP A 192 -9.61 -1.89 -17.47
N LEU A 193 -8.72 -1.59 -16.51
CA LEU A 193 -7.81 -2.60 -15.99
C LEU A 193 -8.59 -3.60 -15.12
N PRO A 194 -8.65 -4.90 -15.52
CA PRO A 194 -9.34 -5.90 -14.71
C PRO A 194 -8.72 -5.92 -13.31
N GLU A 195 -9.58 -5.98 -12.29
CA GLU A 195 -9.11 -6.16 -10.92
C GLU A 195 -8.43 -7.51 -10.80
N LEU A 196 -7.15 -7.48 -10.41
CA LEU A 196 -6.44 -8.70 -10.06
C LEU A 196 -7.06 -9.24 -8.76
N SER A 197 -7.46 -10.50 -8.78
CA SER A 197 -7.89 -11.22 -7.60
C SER A 197 -6.75 -11.32 -6.57
N ASP A 198 -7.08 -11.54 -5.29
CA ASP A 198 -6.09 -11.78 -4.24
C ASP A 198 -5.11 -12.91 -4.60
N TYR A 199 -5.58 -13.92 -5.33
CA TYR A 199 -4.74 -14.99 -5.83
C TYR A 199 -3.73 -14.52 -6.90
N GLU A 200 -4.17 -13.65 -7.81
CA GLU A 200 -3.29 -13.09 -8.83
C GLU A 200 -2.27 -12.13 -8.22
N LEU A 201 -2.68 -11.29 -7.27
CA LEU A 201 -1.78 -10.45 -6.50
C LEU A 201 -0.80 -11.29 -5.67
N TYR A 202 -1.25 -12.41 -5.08
CA TYR A 202 -0.38 -13.36 -4.39
C TYR A 202 0.68 -13.96 -5.31
N ARG A 203 0.31 -14.37 -6.52
CA ARG A 203 1.29 -14.90 -7.47
C ARG A 203 2.27 -13.84 -7.97
N ALA A 204 1.80 -12.60 -8.10
CA ALA A 204 2.60 -11.47 -8.54
C ALA A 204 3.58 -10.99 -7.47
N CYS A 205 3.16 -10.97 -6.21
CA CYS A 205 3.97 -10.53 -5.08
C CYS A 205 3.81 -11.44 -3.86
N PRO A 206 4.31 -12.69 -3.88
CA PRO A 206 4.12 -13.62 -2.77
C PRO A 206 4.60 -13.11 -1.39
N PRO A 207 5.72 -12.37 -1.27
CA PRO A 207 6.26 -11.97 0.03
C PRO A 207 5.32 -11.15 0.92
N ILE A 208 4.49 -10.29 0.33
CA ILE A 208 3.56 -9.43 1.09
C ILE A 208 2.33 -10.22 1.59
N PHE A 209 2.18 -11.49 1.21
CA PHE A 209 1.12 -12.37 1.67
C PHE A 209 1.65 -13.31 2.75
N ARG A 210 1.10 -13.17 3.95
CA ARG A 210 1.48 -14.00 5.11
C ARG A 210 1.12 -15.47 4.93
N GLU A 211 0.10 -15.77 4.13
CA GLU A 211 -0.39 -17.11 3.86
C GLU A 211 -0.66 -17.28 2.35
N PRO A 212 -0.41 -18.48 1.79
CA PRO A 212 -0.79 -18.78 0.42
C PRO A 212 -2.30 -18.59 0.21
N VAL A 213 -2.67 -17.87 -0.85
CA VAL A 213 -4.06 -17.70 -1.25
C VAL A 213 -4.46 -18.87 -2.16
N GLU A 214 -5.61 -19.50 -1.92
CA GLU A 214 -6.12 -20.55 -2.80
C GLU A 214 -6.57 -19.97 -4.15
N PRO A 215 -6.34 -20.68 -5.27
CA PRO A 215 -6.87 -20.26 -6.57
C PRO A 215 -8.40 -20.23 -6.54
N PRO A 216 -9.05 -19.32 -7.29
CA PRO A 216 -10.50 -19.29 -7.39
C PRO A 216 -11.00 -20.65 -7.91
N ALA A 217 -12.10 -21.14 -7.31
CA ALA A 217 -12.72 -22.38 -7.74
C ALA A 217 -13.08 -22.27 -9.24
N PRO A 218 -12.86 -23.33 -10.05
CA PRO A 218 -13.26 -23.30 -11.44
C PRO A 218 -14.76 -23.04 -11.54
N PRO A 219 -15.22 -22.29 -12.56
CA PRO A 219 -16.64 -22.04 -12.74
C PRO A 219 -17.37 -23.38 -12.73
N ARG A 220 -18.41 -23.49 -11.88
CA ARG A 220 -19.26 -24.68 -11.89
C ARG A 220 -19.78 -24.80 -13.31
N ARG A 221 -19.38 -25.87 -14.02
CA ARG A 221 -20.09 -26.26 -15.24
C ARG A 221 -21.54 -26.41 -14.83
N GLU A 222 -22.42 -25.61 -15.41
CA GLU A 222 -23.86 -25.85 -15.30
C GLU A 222 -24.06 -27.32 -15.64
N ALA A 223 -24.73 -28.05 -14.75
CA ALA A 223 -25.08 -29.42 -15.04
C ALA A 223 -25.82 -29.41 -16.38
N PRO A 224 -25.49 -30.31 -17.33
CA PRO A 224 -26.25 -30.41 -18.55
C PRO A 224 -27.74 -30.51 -18.16
N PRO A 225 -28.63 -29.82 -18.90
CA PRO A 225 -30.06 -29.88 -18.61
C PRO A 225 -30.47 -31.35 -18.50
N PRO A 226 -31.35 -31.71 -17.56
CA PRO A 226 -31.76 -33.09 -17.37
C PRO A 226 -32.23 -33.64 -18.72
N GLU A 227 -31.69 -34.81 -19.10
CA GLU A 227 -32.14 -35.48 -20.32
C GLU A 227 -33.65 -35.67 -20.22
N PRO A 228 -34.42 -35.39 -21.29
CA PRO A 228 -35.85 -35.58 -21.26
C PRO A 228 -36.13 -37.06 -20.95
N GLU A 229 -36.90 -37.31 -19.89
CA GLU A 229 -37.41 -38.64 -19.60
C GLU A 229 -38.26 -39.10 -20.78
N VAL A 230 -37.73 -40.00 -21.60
CA VAL A 230 -38.50 -40.65 -22.65
C VAL A 230 -39.38 -41.68 -21.97
N GLU A 231 -40.65 -41.35 -21.77
CA GLU A 231 -41.67 -42.29 -21.34
C GLU A 231 -41.84 -43.33 -22.46
N VAL A 232 -41.31 -44.54 -22.24
CA VAL A 232 -41.48 -45.66 -23.18
C VAL A 232 -42.88 -46.21 -22.97
N ASP A 233 -43.81 -45.83 -23.86
CA ASP A 233 -45.14 -46.43 -23.96
C ASP A 233 -45.01 -47.86 -24.49
N TYR A 234 -45.05 -48.84 -23.58
CA TYR A 234 -45.18 -50.25 -23.94
C TYR A 234 -46.62 -50.48 -24.40
N GLY A 235 -46.86 -50.25 -25.70
CA GLY A 235 -48.17 -50.32 -26.34
C GLY A 235 -49.01 -51.53 -25.92
N ALA A 236 -50.32 -51.30 -25.84
CA ALA A 236 -51.33 -52.27 -25.44
C ALA A 236 -51.23 -53.60 -26.23
N PRO A 237 -51.56 -54.75 -25.60
CA PRO A 237 -51.48 -56.05 -26.24
C PRO A 237 -52.45 -56.13 -27.43
N ILE A 238 -51.90 -56.46 -28.61
CA ILE A 238 -52.65 -56.70 -29.84
C ILE A 238 -53.47 -57.98 -29.66
N THR A 239 -54.79 -57.88 -29.78
CA THR A 239 -55.68 -59.04 -29.84
C THR A 239 -55.76 -59.53 -31.29
N VAL A 240 -55.46 -60.80 -31.54
CA VAL A 240 -55.57 -61.43 -32.87
C VAL A 240 -56.90 -62.18 -32.93
N ASN A 241 -57.72 -61.89 -33.94
CA ASN A 241 -58.96 -62.62 -34.25
C ASN A 241 -58.66 -63.93 -35.00
#